data_AF-A0A8X6MSG9-F1
#
_entry.id   AF-A0A8X6MSG9-F1
#
_cell.length_a   1.000
_cell.length_b   1.000
_cell.length_c   1.000
_cell.angle_alpha   90.00
_cell.angle_beta   90.00
_cell.angle_gamma   90.00
#
_symmetry.space_group_name_H-M   'P 1'
#
loop_
_entity.id
_entity.type
_entity.pdbx_description
1 polymer ?
#
loop_
_entity_poly.entity_id
_entity_poly.type
_entity_poly.pdbx_seq_one_letter_code
_entity_poly.pdbx_strand_id
1 'polypeptide(L)'
;MKELELSPYKIQVTQPLKEDHTQRRSEFAQLMLEKLQTGEIDVKKIWFSDEAYFTLDGHLNKQNYRYWGRERLEITVVRSLHPKKFLVWCATSSHGVFGPIFIDGTLSAANYRKFLDEEFIPFLHGHDLVQGHWFMQDGARPHRTADVFEVLNEHFSDRIIGLDYPSHFQGGIEWPPYSPDLNPCDYYLSGYLKSKVLQTSPTNLPELKTAITTAVDTIDSEACSRIERFYKSSRDIEWGILNDEIYILQSRPVTNASSETDFEIKHEFDAPLRCEHEYFTVANVGEVMPGATSPLGIEVLTKSFSNVLKRQAFEKGIVDNLFQSKYFLTGILPFYNNMMITVAEMLIRYGLNTPRSKGFMISVFGRLLDDPDLLEYAGSKVQGEFKSSLISDLRYYKDLFFFDYGIEKAKQRFDNYHYDFLKPKTAKEAFKAILNSCSDFDEAVLYHMECSENSSNWNMYMFTTLCEAKGNFDNDVYSDFASLLATSSDVESANVPQAMQDVADQIVKDIGKEKFSSLSEEDAEKWLQTSTSLAGYKFRQFIKRHGHRCLREFDVKSITWGMDPKLLVKLLQNLAGTSKESSKKEDSIDAIFSELNVPLSFMSKCYLRFVLPQCRRGVRRREFSK
;
A
#
# COMPACT_ATOMS: atom_id res chain seq x y z
N MET A 1 -43.20 6.73 -0.61
CA MET A 1 -42.39 7.29 0.50
C MET A 1 -41.30 8.25 -0.01
N LYS A 2 -40.41 7.87 -0.93
CA LYS A 2 -39.47 8.83 -1.59
C LYS A 2 -40.20 9.97 -2.31
N GLU A 3 -41.34 9.71 -2.95
CA GLU A 3 -42.18 10.73 -3.59
C GLU A 3 -42.93 11.64 -2.60
N LEU A 4 -43.00 11.29 -1.31
CA LEU A 4 -43.70 12.08 -0.28
C LEU A 4 -42.75 12.95 0.56
N GLU A 5 -41.44 12.88 0.28
CA GLU A 5 -40.35 13.53 1.03
C GLU A 5 -40.32 13.14 2.53
N LEU A 6 -40.74 11.91 2.85
CA LEU A 6 -40.75 11.40 4.23
C LEU A 6 -39.51 10.55 4.53
N SER A 7 -38.84 10.83 5.64
CA SER A 7 -37.71 10.03 6.14
C SER A 7 -38.16 9.10 7.27
N PRO A 8 -37.65 7.86 7.33
CA PRO A 8 -37.93 6.96 8.45
C PRO A 8 -37.05 7.33 9.64
N TYR A 9 -37.66 7.71 10.75
CA TYR A 9 -36.95 7.97 12.01
C TYR A 9 -37.07 6.76 12.94
N LYS A 10 -35.91 6.29 13.42
CA LYS A 10 -35.79 5.32 14.52
C LYS A 10 -35.59 6.09 15.82
N ILE A 11 -36.25 5.67 16.90
CA ILE A 11 -36.02 6.27 18.22
C ILE A 11 -34.55 6.03 18.62
N GLN A 12 -33.77 7.11 18.68
CA GLN A 12 -32.41 7.11 19.23
C GLN A 12 -32.44 7.87 20.56
N VAL A 13 -32.07 7.19 21.64
CA VAL A 13 -31.81 7.78 22.95
C VAL A 13 -30.30 7.77 23.11
N THR A 14 -29.67 8.93 22.99
CA THR A 14 -28.24 9.10 23.22
C THR A 14 -28.04 9.92 24.48
N GLN A 15 -27.02 9.58 25.26
CA GLN A 15 -26.56 10.48 26.30
C GLN A 15 -25.65 11.54 25.65
N PRO A 16 -25.75 12.82 26.04
CA PRO A 16 -24.88 13.85 25.51
C PRO A 16 -23.44 13.57 25.96
N LEU A 17 -22.56 13.25 25.00
CA LEU A 17 -21.13 13.09 25.25
C LEU A 17 -20.46 14.46 25.32
N LYS A 18 -19.61 14.65 26.33
CA LYS A 18 -18.67 15.77 26.38
C LYS A 18 -17.41 15.39 25.62
N GLU A 19 -16.63 16.39 25.20
CA GLU A 19 -15.37 16.20 24.45
C GLU A 19 -14.40 15.24 25.17
N ASP A 20 -14.28 15.37 26.49
CA ASP A 20 -13.52 14.46 27.36
C ASP A 20 -13.97 12.99 27.24
N HIS A 21 -15.28 12.73 27.17
CA HIS A 21 -15.78 11.36 27.04
C HIS A 21 -15.44 10.78 25.66
N THR A 22 -15.49 11.59 24.60
CA THR A 22 -15.13 11.18 23.24
C THR A 22 -13.66 10.81 23.17
N GLN A 23 -12.78 11.60 23.79
CA GLN A 23 -11.35 11.32 23.84
C GLN A 23 -11.07 10.01 24.59
N ARG A 24 -11.58 9.85 25.81
CA ARG A 24 -11.37 8.63 26.61
C ARG A 24 -11.89 7.36 25.90
N ARG A 25 -13.00 7.46 25.19
CA ARG A 25 -13.54 6.36 24.37
C ARG A 25 -12.63 6.00 23.19
N SER A 26 -12.06 7.01 22.53
CA SER A 26 -11.13 6.81 21.41
C SER A 26 -9.83 6.17 21.89
N GLU A 27 -9.27 6.65 23.00
CA GLU A 27 -8.05 6.10 23.62
C GLU A 27 -8.26 4.64 24.03
N PHE A 28 -9.39 4.34 24.68
CA PHE A 28 -9.75 2.96 25.01
C PHE A 28 -9.85 2.06 23.76
N ALA A 29 -10.53 2.52 22.71
CA ALA A 29 -10.70 1.74 21.49
C ALA A 29 -9.36 1.47 20.79
N GLN A 30 -8.45 2.45 20.74
CA GLN A 30 -7.11 2.28 20.18
C GLN A 30 -6.27 1.30 21.01
N LEU A 31 -6.29 1.43 22.33
CA LEU A 31 -5.58 0.52 23.24
C LEU A 31 -6.08 -0.93 23.11
N MET A 32 -7.40 -1.12 23.10
CA MET A 32 -7.98 -2.46 22.91
C MET A 32 -7.63 -3.05 21.55
N LEU A 33 -7.64 -2.23 20.49
CA LEU A 33 -7.25 -2.68 19.16
C LEU A 33 -5.79 -3.15 19.12
N GLU A 34 -4.87 -2.37 19.68
CA GLU A 34 -3.45 -2.72 19.78
C GLU A 34 -3.25 -4.03 20.56
N LYS A 35 -3.89 -4.17 21.72
CA LYS A 35 -3.78 -5.38 22.56
C LYS A 35 -4.36 -6.62 21.91
N LEU A 36 -5.41 -6.48 21.10
CA LEU A 36 -5.98 -7.57 20.32
C LEU A 36 -5.05 -7.96 19.15
N GLN A 37 -4.45 -6.99 18.47
CA GLN A 37 -3.54 -7.23 17.33
C GLN A 37 -2.21 -7.86 17.75
N THR A 38 -1.66 -7.43 18.89
CA THR A 38 -0.44 -7.99 19.48
C THR A 38 -0.66 -9.36 20.12
N GLY A 39 -1.92 -9.79 20.28
CA GLY A 39 -2.28 -11.05 20.92
C GLY A 39 -2.14 -11.03 22.45
N GLU A 40 -1.94 -9.85 23.04
CA GLU A 40 -1.90 -9.67 24.50
C GLU A 40 -3.27 -9.97 25.14
N ILE A 41 -4.35 -9.63 24.43
CA ILE A 41 -5.72 -9.97 24.80
C ILE A 41 -6.34 -10.84 23.71
N ASP A 42 -6.98 -11.93 24.12
CA ASP A 42 -7.89 -12.70 23.28
C ASP A 42 -9.33 -12.34 23.65
N VAL A 43 -10.10 -11.80 22.70
CA VAL A 43 -11.51 -11.43 22.91
C VAL A 43 -12.36 -12.61 23.38
N LYS A 44 -11.99 -13.85 23.05
CA LYS A 44 -12.67 -15.08 23.49
C LYS A 44 -12.49 -15.33 24.99
N LYS A 45 -11.50 -14.69 25.60
CA LYS A 45 -11.19 -14.83 27.02
C LYS A 45 -11.66 -13.63 27.85
N ILE A 46 -12.57 -12.80 27.33
CA ILE A 46 -13.16 -11.69 28.09
C ILE A 46 -14.57 -12.05 28.56
N TRP A 47 -14.82 -11.89 29.85
CA TRP A 47 -16.14 -11.88 30.45
C TRP A 47 -16.66 -10.45 30.55
N PHE A 48 -17.74 -10.16 29.82
CA PHE A 48 -18.45 -8.89 29.90
C PHE A 48 -19.65 -9.03 30.83
N SER A 49 -19.94 -8.01 31.64
CA SER A 49 -21.05 -8.03 32.59
C SER A 49 -21.87 -6.74 32.56
N ASP A 50 -23.14 -6.83 32.96
CA ASP A 50 -24.04 -5.67 33.12
C ASP A 50 -25.30 -6.04 33.93
N GLU A 51 -26.01 -5.03 34.43
CA GLU A 51 -27.34 -5.17 34.99
C GLU A 51 -28.44 -4.55 34.12
N ALA A 52 -29.52 -5.31 33.91
CA ALA A 52 -30.69 -4.82 33.20
C ALA A 52 -31.98 -4.96 34.01
N TYR A 53 -32.81 -3.92 33.97
CA TYR A 53 -34.18 -3.99 34.48
C TYR A 53 -35.12 -4.73 33.51
N PHE A 54 -35.86 -5.71 34.03
CA PHE A 54 -36.95 -6.40 33.36
C PHE A 54 -38.28 -6.04 34.05
N THR A 55 -39.25 -5.52 33.28
CA THR A 55 -40.52 -4.98 33.79
C THR A 55 -41.71 -5.78 33.26
N LEU A 56 -42.78 -5.94 34.06
CA LEU A 56 -44.03 -6.56 33.61
C LEU A 56 -44.73 -5.79 32.48
N ASP A 57 -44.61 -4.47 32.46
CA ASP A 57 -45.23 -3.60 31.44
C ASP A 57 -44.53 -3.68 30.06
N GLY A 58 -43.57 -4.60 29.89
CA GLY A 58 -42.81 -4.83 28.67
C GLY A 58 -41.73 -3.79 28.38
N HIS A 59 -40.91 -4.08 27.36
CA HIS A 59 -39.89 -3.16 26.84
C HIS A 59 -40.32 -2.60 25.47
N LEU A 60 -40.06 -1.31 25.23
CA LEU A 60 -40.26 -0.70 23.92
C LEU A 60 -39.30 -1.34 22.90
N ASN A 61 -39.82 -2.20 22.01
CA ASN A 61 -39.04 -2.80 20.94
C ASN A 61 -38.72 -1.75 19.85
N LYS A 62 -37.58 -1.07 19.98
CA LYS A 62 -37.12 0.02 19.09
C LYS A 62 -36.98 -0.37 17.61
N GLN A 63 -37.02 -1.66 17.27
CA GLN A 63 -36.96 -2.16 15.89
C GLN A 63 -38.31 -2.04 15.18
N ASN A 64 -39.41 -2.10 15.94
CA ASN A 64 -40.79 -2.03 15.45
C ASN A 64 -41.40 -0.61 15.46
N TYR A 65 -40.77 0.36 16.12
CA TYR A 65 -41.23 1.76 16.15
C TYR A 65 -40.46 2.61 15.13
N ARG A 66 -41.00 2.71 13.91
CA ARG A 66 -40.53 3.61 12.85
C ARG A 66 -41.59 4.66 12.57
N TYR A 67 -41.22 5.93 12.70
CA TYR A 67 -42.11 7.05 12.35
C TYR A 67 -41.64 7.66 11.04
N TRP A 68 -42.57 7.93 10.14
CA TRP A 68 -42.28 8.62 8.90
C TRP A 68 -42.73 10.07 9.02
N GLY A 69 -41.80 11.02 8.88
CA GLY A 69 -42.06 12.45 9.03
C GLY A 69 -41.16 13.27 8.12
N ARG A 70 -41.50 14.55 7.93
CA ARG A 70 -40.62 15.53 7.26
C ARG A 70 -39.62 16.16 8.23
N GLU A 71 -39.96 16.18 9.50
CA GLU A 71 -39.14 16.69 10.60
C GLU A 71 -39.17 15.72 11.79
N ARG A 72 -38.18 15.81 12.68
CA ARG A 72 -38.06 14.92 13.85
C ARG A 72 -39.21 15.19 14.84
N LEU A 73 -40.11 14.22 15.00
CA LEU A 73 -41.22 14.29 15.95
C LEU A 73 -40.74 14.16 17.40
N GLU A 74 -41.12 15.10 18.27
CA GLU A 74 -40.98 15.01 19.73
C GLU A 74 -42.25 14.40 20.34
N ILE A 75 -42.30 13.06 20.45
CA ILE A 75 -43.44 12.35 21.06
C ILE A 75 -43.08 11.95 22.49
N THR A 76 -43.93 12.32 23.45
CA THR A 76 -43.81 11.90 24.85
C THR A 76 -44.63 10.64 25.09
N VAL A 77 -44.00 9.57 25.57
CA VAL A 77 -44.67 8.32 25.94
C VAL A 77 -44.83 8.29 27.46
N VAL A 78 -46.07 8.16 27.92
CA VAL A 78 -46.38 7.98 29.35
C VAL A 78 -46.04 6.54 29.74
N ARG A 79 -45.13 6.38 30.71
CA ARG A 79 -44.80 5.09 31.33
C ARG A 79 -45.31 5.08 32.77
N SER A 80 -45.58 3.90 33.31
CA SER A 80 -45.82 3.72 34.73
C SER A 80 -44.60 4.23 35.52
N LEU A 81 -44.82 5.07 36.54
CA LEU A 81 -43.76 5.61 37.41
C LEU A 81 -43.13 4.54 38.31
N HIS A 82 -43.86 3.44 38.58
CA HIS A 82 -43.43 2.38 39.49
C HIS A 82 -43.76 0.97 38.93
N PRO A 83 -43.14 0.55 37.82
CA PRO A 83 -43.38 -0.79 37.27
C PRO A 83 -42.80 -1.86 38.21
N LYS A 84 -43.54 -2.97 38.38
CA LYS A 84 -43.01 -4.18 39.02
C LYS A 84 -41.89 -4.74 38.14
N LYS A 85 -40.71 -4.92 38.72
CA LYS A 85 -39.48 -5.22 37.97
C LYS A 85 -38.48 -6.05 38.76
N PHE A 86 -37.62 -6.76 38.03
CA PHE A 86 -36.37 -7.30 38.56
C PHE A 86 -35.19 -6.51 37.98
N LEU A 87 -34.16 -6.28 38.79
CA LEU A 87 -32.82 -5.98 38.30
C LEU A 87 -32.10 -7.33 38.16
N VAL A 88 -31.55 -7.59 36.98
CA VAL A 88 -30.92 -8.87 36.66
C VAL A 88 -29.50 -8.60 36.21
N TRP A 89 -28.55 -9.27 36.84
CA TRP A 89 -27.16 -9.29 36.43
C TRP A 89 -26.86 -10.54 35.62
N CYS A 90 -26.14 -10.36 34.52
CA CYS A 90 -25.62 -11.45 33.70
C CYS A 90 -24.18 -11.13 33.26
N ALA A 91 -23.40 -12.18 33.00
CA ALA A 91 -22.11 -12.07 32.33
C ALA A 91 -22.08 -12.95 31.08
N THR A 92 -21.39 -12.52 30.03
CA THR A 92 -21.23 -13.28 28.77
C THR A 92 -19.78 -13.33 28.33
N SER A 93 -19.37 -14.47 27.77
CA SER A 93 -18.11 -14.66 27.06
C SER A 93 -18.31 -15.60 25.88
N SER A 94 -17.24 -15.97 25.16
CA SER A 94 -17.35 -17.03 24.15
C SER A 94 -17.66 -18.41 24.73
N HIS A 95 -17.55 -18.57 26.06
CA HIS A 95 -17.86 -19.81 26.76
C HIS A 95 -19.33 -19.90 27.20
N GLY A 96 -20.13 -18.88 26.90
CA GLY A 96 -21.57 -18.86 27.19
C GLY A 96 -21.96 -17.68 28.08
N VAL A 97 -23.15 -17.80 28.68
CA VAL A 97 -23.74 -16.79 29.57
C VAL A 97 -23.78 -17.36 30.99
N PHE A 98 -23.35 -16.56 31.96
CA PHE A 98 -23.54 -16.81 33.38
C PHE A 98 -24.64 -15.88 33.92
N GLY A 99 -25.48 -16.41 34.82
CA GLY A 99 -26.69 -15.77 35.32
C GLY A 99 -27.94 -16.55 34.90
N PRO A 100 -29.15 -16.01 35.10
CA PRO A 100 -29.43 -14.67 35.64
C PRO A 100 -29.30 -14.61 37.17
N ILE A 101 -28.64 -13.58 37.69
CA ILE A 101 -28.61 -13.24 39.12
C ILE A 101 -29.66 -12.16 39.39
N PHE A 102 -30.64 -12.46 40.23
CA PHE A 102 -31.72 -11.53 40.57
C PHE A 102 -31.33 -10.66 41.76
N ILE A 103 -31.26 -9.35 41.55
CA ILE A 103 -30.92 -8.38 42.59
C ILE A 103 -32.20 -7.79 43.17
N ASP A 104 -32.43 -8.06 44.46
CA ASP A 104 -33.55 -7.48 45.20
C ASP A 104 -33.26 -6.01 45.55
N GLY A 105 -34.04 -5.09 44.97
CA GLY A 105 -33.93 -3.66 45.25
C GLY A 105 -32.85 -2.96 44.42
N THR A 106 -31.95 -2.21 45.08
CA THR A 106 -30.86 -1.47 44.43
C THR A 106 -29.56 -2.20 44.65
N LEU A 107 -28.74 -2.33 43.60
CA LEU A 107 -27.41 -2.91 43.72
C LEU A 107 -26.53 -2.04 44.63
N SER A 108 -26.02 -2.64 45.71
CA SER A 108 -25.03 -2.04 46.60
C SER A 108 -23.69 -2.73 46.40
N ALA A 109 -22.58 -2.04 46.72
CA ALA A 109 -21.25 -2.63 46.63
C ALA A 109 -21.11 -3.91 47.49
N ALA A 110 -21.72 -3.93 48.68
CA ALA A 110 -21.71 -5.10 49.56
C ALA A 110 -22.43 -6.31 48.93
N ASN A 111 -23.60 -6.09 48.32
CA ASN A 111 -24.34 -7.18 47.67
C ASN A 111 -23.65 -7.61 46.36
N TYR A 112 -23.05 -6.68 45.62
CA TYR A 112 -22.28 -6.96 44.41
C TYR A 112 -21.06 -7.84 44.72
N ARG A 113 -20.23 -7.41 45.68
CA ARG A 113 -19.09 -8.17 46.20
C ARG A 113 -19.51 -9.57 46.66
N LYS A 114 -20.62 -9.67 47.40
CA LYS A 114 -21.11 -10.94 47.95
C LYS A 114 -21.39 -11.97 46.86
N PHE A 115 -22.12 -11.62 45.80
CA PHE A 115 -22.40 -12.61 44.75
C PHE A 115 -21.18 -12.88 43.86
N LEU A 116 -20.27 -11.91 43.69
CA LEU A 116 -18.99 -12.17 43.04
C LEU A 116 -18.23 -13.28 43.77
N ASP A 117 -18.09 -13.16 45.10
CA ASP A 117 -17.41 -14.12 45.97
C ASP A 117 -18.13 -15.47 46.07
N GLU A 118 -19.46 -15.46 46.17
CA GLU A 118 -20.24 -16.67 46.49
C GLU A 118 -20.72 -17.45 45.25
N GLU A 119 -20.86 -16.79 44.08
CA GLU A 119 -21.49 -17.38 42.91
C GLU A 119 -20.61 -17.29 41.66
N PHE A 120 -20.25 -16.08 41.23
CA PHE A 120 -19.60 -15.88 39.92
C PHE A 120 -18.15 -16.38 39.89
N ILE A 121 -17.31 -15.97 40.85
CA ILE A 121 -15.90 -16.37 40.89
C ILE A 121 -15.77 -17.87 41.14
N PRO A 122 -16.51 -18.50 42.08
CA PRO A 122 -16.50 -19.95 42.23
C PRO A 122 -16.90 -20.70 40.97
N PHE A 123 -17.89 -20.20 40.22
CA PHE A 123 -18.27 -20.78 38.92
C PHE A 123 -17.08 -20.74 37.94
N LEU A 124 -16.42 -19.59 37.80
CA LEU A 124 -15.29 -19.47 36.88
C LEU A 124 -14.12 -20.38 37.27
N HIS A 125 -13.80 -20.50 38.56
CA HIS A 125 -12.78 -21.45 39.02
C HIS A 125 -13.18 -22.89 38.75
N GLY A 126 -14.45 -23.26 38.96
CA GLY A 126 -14.97 -24.60 38.68
C GLY A 126 -14.91 -25.02 37.21
N HIS A 127 -14.73 -24.05 36.30
CA HIS A 127 -14.66 -24.26 34.86
C HIS A 127 -13.30 -23.87 34.24
N ASP A 128 -12.27 -23.57 35.04
CA ASP A 128 -10.95 -23.09 34.59
C ASP A 128 -10.99 -21.79 33.76
N LEU A 129 -11.97 -20.93 34.02
CA LEU A 129 -12.24 -19.69 33.27
C LEU A 129 -11.72 -18.41 33.96
N VAL A 130 -10.84 -18.55 34.95
CA VAL A 130 -10.16 -17.42 35.61
C VAL A 130 -8.77 -17.19 35.02
N GLN A 131 -7.99 -18.27 34.83
CA GLN A 131 -6.62 -18.15 34.33
C GLN A 131 -6.61 -17.67 32.87
N GLY A 132 -5.86 -16.59 32.61
CA GLY A 132 -5.75 -16.00 31.27
C GLY A 132 -7.04 -15.34 30.76
N HIS A 133 -8.08 -15.23 31.58
CA HIS A 133 -9.30 -14.52 31.26
C HIS A 133 -9.29 -13.12 31.85
N TRP A 134 -9.99 -12.22 31.15
CA TRP A 134 -10.23 -10.84 31.53
C TRP A 134 -11.67 -10.69 32.03
N PHE A 135 -11.87 -9.83 33.02
CA PHE A 135 -13.20 -9.47 33.49
C PHE A 135 -13.47 -7.99 33.25
N MET A 136 -14.64 -7.71 32.66
CA MET A 136 -15.10 -6.37 32.34
C MET A 136 -16.39 -6.06 33.12
N GLN A 137 -16.39 -4.88 33.75
CA GLN A 137 -17.57 -4.28 34.38
C GLN A 137 -17.66 -2.79 34.07
N ASP A 138 -18.88 -2.24 34.09
CA ASP A 138 -19.13 -0.84 33.77
C ASP A 138 -18.67 0.13 34.89
N GLY A 139 -18.97 1.41 34.70
CA GLY A 139 -18.60 2.47 35.64
C GLY A 139 -19.58 2.74 36.78
N ALA A 140 -20.53 1.84 37.08
CA ALA A 140 -21.49 2.07 38.15
C ALA A 140 -20.82 2.21 39.53
N ARG A 141 -21.41 3.02 40.42
CA ARG A 141 -20.83 3.28 41.76
C ARG A 141 -20.54 2.01 42.58
N PRO A 142 -21.42 0.99 42.60
CA PRO A 142 -21.14 -0.27 43.30
C PRO A 142 -19.90 -1.00 42.79
N HIS A 143 -19.55 -0.86 41.50
CA HIS A 143 -18.45 -1.59 40.86
C HIS A 143 -17.07 -1.00 41.20
N ARG A 144 -17.05 0.25 41.68
CA ARG A 144 -15.84 1.06 41.83
C ARG A 144 -15.34 1.19 43.27
N THR A 145 -15.93 0.48 44.21
CA THR A 145 -15.48 0.52 45.61
C THR A 145 -14.22 -0.32 45.78
N ALA A 146 -13.35 0.09 46.71
CA ALA A 146 -12.12 -0.64 47.04
C ALA A 146 -12.39 -2.13 47.30
N ASP A 147 -13.38 -2.45 48.14
CA ASP A 147 -13.71 -3.83 48.51
C ASP A 147 -14.10 -4.72 47.30
N VAL A 148 -14.66 -4.14 46.24
CA VAL A 148 -15.03 -4.87 45.01
C VAL A 148 -13.82 -5.07 44.12
N PHE A 149 -13.00 -4.03 43.96
CA PHE A 149 -11.76 -4.16 43.20
C PHE A 149 -10.74 -5.06 43.89
N GLU A 150 -10.69 -5.11 45.22
CA GLU A 150 -9.85 -6.05 45.97
C GLU A 150 -10.17 -7.50 45.63
N VAL A 151 -11.45 -7.88 45.68
CA VAL A 151 -11.92 -9.22 45.28
C VAL A 151 -11.56 -9.53 43.83
N LEU A 152 -11.82 -8.60 42.91
CA LEU A 152 -11.51 -8.81 41.49
C LEU A 152 -10.00 -8.93 41.24
N ASN A 153 -9.20 -8.10 41.89
CA ASN A 153 -7.74 -8.12 41.77
C ASN A 153 -7.13 -9.42 42.34
N GLU A 154 -7.70 -9.98 43.42
CA GLU A 154 -7.27 -11.27 43.99
C GLU A 154 -7.33 -12.41 42.95
N HIS A 155 -8.32 -12.40 42.07
CA HIS A 155 -8.53 -13.50 41.11
C HIS A 155 -8.04 -13.19 39.69
N PHE A 156 -8.18 -11.95 39.21
CA PHE A 156 -7.85 -11.57 37.84
C PHE A 156 -6.59 -10.72 37.73
N SER A 157 -6.08 -10.17 38.84
CA SER A 157 -4.88 -9.32 38.87
C SER A 157 -4.99 -8.15 37.88
N ASP A 158 -4.03 -8.00 36.96
CA ASP A 158 -4.02 -6.96 35.93
C ASP A 158 -5.02 -7.21 34.78
N ARG A 159 -5.80 -8.30 34.81
CA ARG A 159 -6.78 -8.64 33.76
C ARG A 159 -8.17 -8.11 34.03
N ILE A 160 -8.27 -6.87 34.50
CA ILE A 160 -9.53 -6.18 34.77
C ILE A 160 -9.71 -5.01 33.82
N ILE A 161 -10.91 -4.90 33.25
CA ILE A 161 -11.36 -3.76 32.47
C ILE A 161 -12.46 -3.06 33.29
N GLY A 162 -12.13 -1.92 33.89
CA GLY A 162 -13.05 -1.23 34.80
C GLY A 162 -12.72 0.24 34.95
N LEU A 163 -13.75 1.08 35.10
CA LEU A 163 -13.58 2.52 35.29
C LEU A 163 -12.95 2.78 36.68
N ASP A 164 -11.89 3.57 36.72
CA ASP A 164 -11.04 3.87 37.87
C ASP A 164 -10.18 2.70 38.39
N TYR A 165 -10.26 1.48 37.84
CA TYR A 165 -9.46 0.35 38.33
C TYR A 165 -7.94 0.62 38.35
N PRO A 166 -7.32 1.14 37.27
CA PRO A 166 -5.89 1.47 37.25
C PRO A 166 -5.47 2.55 38.27
N SER A 167 -6.42 3.28 38.86
CA SER A 167 -6.13 4.24 39.94
C SER A 167 -6.04 3.58 41.32
N HIS A 168 -6.59 2.37 41.48
CA HIS A 168 -6.56 1.59 42.73
C HIS A 168 -5.42 0.54 42.73
N PHE A 169 -5.12 -0.05 41.58
CA PHE A 169 -4.11 -1.11 41.44
C PHE A 169 -3.21 -0.85 40.22
N GLN A 170 -1.96 -1.32 40.27
CA GLN A 170 -1.03 -1.20 39.14
C GLN A 170 -1.36 -2.26 38.08
N GLY A 171 -1.91 -1.83 36.95
CA GLY A 171 -2.32 -2.70 35.84
C GLY A 171 -3.78 -2.50 35.45
N GLY A 172 -4.33 -3.40 34.62
CA GLY A 172 -5.69 -3.30 34.12
C GLY A 172 -5.90 -2.25 33.04
N ILE A 173 -7.14 -2.16 32.56
CA ILE A 173 -7.56 -1.26 31.50
C ILE A 173 -8.70 -0.38 32.01
N GLU A 174 -8.54 0.93 31.83
CA GLU A 174 -9.53 1.94 32.18
C GLU A 174 -10.76 1.82 31.26
N TRP A 175 -11.92 1.44 31.81
CA TRP A 175 -13.16 1.41 31.02
C TRP A 175 -13.69 2.84 30.76
N PRO A 176 -14.01 3.22 29.51
CA PRO A 176 -14.43 4.58 29.20
C PRO A 176 -15.88 4.85 29.66
N PRO A 177 -16.15 6.00 30.30
CA PRO A 177 -17.49 6.32 30.77
C PRO A 177 -18.48 6.47 29.60
N TYR A 178 -19.75 6.14 29.85
CA TYR A 178 -20.85 6.23 28.87
C TYR A 178 -20.65 5.39 27.60
N SER A 179 -20.22 4.13 27.76
CA SER A 179 -19.87 3.23 26.64
C SER A 179 -20.68 1.94 26.52
N PRO A 180 -22.03 1.99 26.56
CA PRO A 180 -22.86 0.79 26.42
C PRO A 180 -22.74 0.14 25.03
N ASP A 181 -22.29 0.87 24.02
CA ASP A 181 -22.05 0.35 22.68
C ASP A 181 -20.78 -0.51 22.56
N LEU A 182 -19.91 -0.50 23.58
CA LEU A 182 -18.71 -1.33 23.66
C LEU A 182 -18.93 -2.60 24.51
N ASN A 183 -20.06 -2.70 25.21
CA ASN A 183 -20.39 -3.83 26.09
C ASN A 183 -21.46 -4.74 25.44
N PRO A 184 -21.16 -6.00 25.09
CA PRO A 184 -22.12 -6.93 24.50
C PRO A 184 -23.33 -7.21 25.41
N CYS A 185 -23.20 -7.05 26.73
CA CYS A 185 -24.34 -7.18 27.62
C CYS A 185 -25.39 -6.07 27.37
N ASP A 186 -24.92 -4.84 27.14
CA ASP A 186 -25.75 -3.66 26.85
C ASP A 186 -26.32 -3.67 25.42
N TYR A 187 -25.47 -3.81 24.41
CA TYR A 187 -25.90 -3.65 23.01
C TYR A 187 -26.62 -4.89 22.44
N TYR A 188 -26.45 -6.06 23.07
CA TYR A 188 -27.00 -7.33 22.58
C TYR A 188 -27.79 -8.10 23.65
N LEU A 189 -27.13 -8.66 24.68
CA LEU A 189 -27.71 -9.68 25.56
C LEU A 189 -29.00 -9.21 26.25
N SER A 190 -28.96 -8.02 26.85
CA SER A 190 -30.10 -7.44 27.56
C SER A 190 -31.30 -7.19 26.64
N GLY A 191 -31.05 -6.75 25.41
CA GLY A 191 -32.10 -6.55 24.40
C GLY A 191 -32.70 -7.88 23.94
N TYR A 192 -31.84 -8.87 23.69
CA TYR A 192 -32.22 -10.21 23.31
C TYR A 192 -33.11 -10.88 24.37
N LEU A 193 -32.65 -10.93 25.62
CA LEU A 193 -33.40 -11.52 26.74
C LEU A 193 -34.76 -10.83 26.93
N LYS A 194 -34.82 -9.49 26.86
CA LYS A 194 -36.10 -8.76 26.95
C LYS A 194 -37.06 -9.14 25.83
N SER A 195 -36.56 -9.40 24.62
CA SER A 195 -37.39 -9.84 23.50
C SER A 195 -37.97 -11.25 23.73
N LYS A 196 -37.19 -12.16 24.30
CA LYS A 196 -37.59 -13.53 24.66
C LYS A 196 -38.64 -13.54 25.76
N VAL A 197 -38.38 -12.81 26.84
CA VAL A 197 -39.29 -12.65 27.97
C VAL A 197 -40.61 -12.01 27.55
N LEU A 198 -40.59 -11.08 26.59
CA LEU A 198 -41.82 -10.48 26.07
C LEU A 198 -42.69 -11.49 25.29
N GLN A 199 -42.09 -12.45 24.60
CA GLN A 199 -42.82 -13.48 23.84
C GLN A 199 -43.65 -14.40 24.74
N THR A 200 -43.18 -14.68 25.96
CA THR A 200 -43.89 -15.51 26.94
C THR A 200 -44.98 -14.75 27.69
N SER A 201 -45.04 -13.42 27.54
CA SER A 201 -46.08 -12.54 28.11
C SER A 201 -46.35 -12.78 29.61
N PRO A 202 -45.32 -12.71 30.50
CA PRO A 202 -45.49 -12.96 31.91
C PRO A 202 -46.43 -11.94 32.56
N THR A 203 -47.37 -12.42 33.38
CA THR A 203 -48.42 -11.58 33.99
C THR A 203 -48.14 -11.24 35.45
N ASN A 204 -47.16 -11.92 36.07
CA ASN A 204 -46.76 -11.72 37.46
C ASN A 204 -45.25 -11.92 37.67
N LEU A 205 -44.73 -11.51 38.83
CA LEU A 205 -43.29 -11.58 39.13
C LEU A 205 -42.72 -13.00 39.09
N PRO A 206 -43.37 -14.04 39.67
CA PRO A 206 -42.91 -15.42 39.50
C PRO A 206 -42.77 -15.85 38.04
N GLU A 207 -43.77 -15.59 37.20
CA GLU A 207 -43.72 -15.89 35.76
C GLU A 207 -42.60 -15.13 35.04
N LEU A 208 -42.41 -13.85 35.40
CA LEU A 208 -41.34 -13.03 34.85
C LEU A 208 -39.96 -13.61 35.21
N LYS A 209 -39.78 -14.06 36.46
CA LYS A 209 -38.55 -14.70 36.93
C LYS A 209 -38.26 -15.97 36.14
N THR A 210 -39.24 -16.86 36.01
CA THR A 210 -39.13 -18.09 35.21
C THR A 210 -38.81 -17.79 33.75
N ALA A 211 -39.50 -16.84 33.13
CA ALA A 211 -39.28 -16.46 31.74
C ALA A 211 -37.85 -15.94 31.50
N ILE A 212 -37.29 -15.17 32.43
CA ILE A 212 -35.91 -14.67 32.35
C ILE A 212 -34.92 -15.83 32.45
N THR A 213 -35.10 -16.74 33.42
CA THR A 213 -34.24 -17.92 33.58
C THR A 213 -34.24 -18.80 32.32
N THR A 214 -35.43 -19.16 31.81
CA THR A 214 -35.53 -19.94 30.57
C THR A 214 -34.91 -19.23 29.36
N ALA A 215 -35.06 -17.90 29.26
CA ALA A 215 -34.45 -17.14 28.17
C ALA A 215 -32.92 -17.13 28.20
N VAL A 216 -32.30 -17.21 29.39
CA VAL A 216 -30.86 -17.35 29.54
C VAL A 216 -30.41 -18.78 29.22
N ASP A 217 -31.12 -19.79 29.75
CA ASP A 217 -30.78 -21.21 29.58
C ASP A 217 -30.84 -21.67 28.10
N THR A 218 -31.61 -20.96 27.27
CA THR A 218 -31.79 -21.30 25.84
C THR A 218 -30.76 -20.64 24.91
N ILE A 219 -29.80 -19.87 25.44
CA ILE A 219 -28.73 -19.27 24.63
C ILE A 219 -27.70 -20.35 24.26
N ASP A 220 -27.84 -20.92 23.07
CA ASP A 220 -26.90 -21.90 22.52
C ASP A 220 -25.63 -21.21 21.97
N SER A 221 -24.53 -21.29 22.72
CA SER A 221 -23.19 -20.83 22.30
C SER A 221 -22.59 -21.64 21.14
N GLU A 222 -23.11 -22.85 20.89
CA GLU A 222 -22.58 -23.76 19.87
C GLU A 222 -23.03 -23.37 18.46
N ALA A 223 -24.27 -22.90 18.29
CA ALA A 223 -24.83 -22.52 16.99
C ALA A 223 -24.02 -21.41 16.28
N CYS A 224 -23.69 -20.31 16.98
CA CYS A 224 -22.91 -19.22 16.40
C CYS A 224 -21.48 -19.68 16.01
N SER A 225 -20.84 -20.45 16.90
CA SER A 225 -19.52 -21.03 16.68
C SER A 225 -19.50 -22.01 15.50
N ARG A 226 -20.57 -22.79 15.31
CA ARG A 226 -20.71 -23.73 14.18
C ARG A 226 -20.87 -23.01 12.85
N ILE A 227 -21.63 -21.91 12.81
CA ILE A 227 -21.84 -21.12 11.60
C ILE A 227 -20.54 -20.42 11.17
N GLU A 228 -19.80 -19.83 12.11
CA GLU A 228 -18.49 -19.22 11.81
C GLU A 228 -17.48 -20.26 11.32
N ARG A 229 -17.38 -21.43 11.98
CA ARG A 229 -16.51 -22.53 11.54
C ARG A 229 -16.88 -23.06 10.15
N PHE A 230 -18.16 -23.15 9.84
CA PHE A 230 -18.64 -23.61 8.54
C PHE A 230 -18.26 -22.63 7.41
N TYR A 231 -18.47 -21.33 7.63
CA TYR A 231 -18.17 -20.29 6.63
C TYR A 231 -16.72 -19.79 6.66
N LYS A 232 -15.91 -20.20 7.64
CA LYS A 232 -14.51 -19.80 7.85
C LYS A 232 -14.29 -18.28 7.78
N SER A 233 -15.29 -17.50 8.19
CA SER A 233 -15.31 -16.04 8.14
C SER A 233 -16.34 -15.52 9.13
N SER A 234 -16.11 -14.34 9.69
CA SER A 234 -17.06 -13.71 10.61
C SER A 234 -18.38 -13.40 9.90
N ARG A 235 -19.49 -13.68 10.59
CA ARG A 235 -20.84 -13.63 10.01
C ARG A 235 -21.72 -12.64 10.77
N ASP A 236 -22.42 -11.82 10.01
CA ASP A 236 -23.64 -11.13 10.43
C ASP A 236 -24.82 -12.11 10.23
N ILE A 237 -25.49 -12.49 11.32
CA ILE A 237 -26.48 -13.57 11.34
C ILE A 237 -27.84 -12.99 11.75
N GLU A 238 -28.83 -13.14 10.88
CA GLU A 238 -30.23 -12.95 11.22
C GLU A 238 -30.84 -14.30 11.56
N TRP A 239 -31.58 -14.36 12.66
CA TRP A 239 -32.15 -15.58 13.16
C TRP A 239 -33.49 -15.30 13.84
N GLY A 240 -34.32 -16.33 13.93
CA GLY A 240 -35.63 -16.30 14.56
C GLY A 240 -35.82 -17.53 15.42
N ILE A 241 -36.86 -17.51 16.26
CA ILE A 241 -37.25 -18.67 17.06
C ILE A 241 -38.71 -18.96 16.78
N LEU A 242 -39.00 -20.24 16.54
CA LEU A 242 -40.35 -20.76 16.38
C LEU A 242 -40.43 -22.08 17.17
N ASN A 243 -41.43 -22.22 18.03
CA ASN A 243 -41.64 -23.41 18.87
C ASN A 243 -40.38 -23.84 19.64
N ASP A 244 -39.73 -22.89 20.31
CA ASP A 244 -38.50 -23.10 21.09
C ASP A 244 -37.28 -23.61 20.31
N GLU A 245 -37.33 -23.62 18.97
CA GLU A 245 -36.20 -23.94 18.11
C GLU A 245 -35.62 -22.69 17.42
N ILE A 246 -34.29 -22.62 17.30
CA ILE A 246 -33.57 -21.53 16.62
C ILE A 246 -33.50 -21.81 15.11
N TYR A 247 -33.95 -20.85 14.32
CA TYR A 247 -33.88 -20.86 12.85
C TYR A 247 -32.94 -19.75 12.38
N ILE A 248 -31.96 -20.11 11.55
CA ILE A 248 -31.12 -19.12 10.86
C ILE A 248 -31.89 -18.63 9.64
N LEU A 249 -32.26 -17.35 9.66
CA LEU A 249 -33.04 -16.71 8.60
C LEU A 249 -32.14 -16.10 7.54
N GLN A 250 -30.95 -15.62 7.94
CA GLN A 250 -29.94 -15.09 7.04
C GLN A 250 -28.55 -15.20 7.66
N SER A 251 -27.52 -15.42 6.83
CA SER A 251 -26.13 -15.30 7.23
C SER A 251 -25.36 -14.57 6.14
N ARG A 252 -24.71 -13.46 6.48
CA ARG A 252 -23.93 -12.61 5.57
C ARG A 252 -22.50 -12.47 6.10
N PRO A 253 -21.48 -12.39 5.23
CA PRO A 253 -20.13 -12.10 5.68
C PRO A 253 -20.06 -10.67 6.22
N VAL A 254 -19.34 -10.45 7.32
CA VAL A 254 -19.01 -9.10 7.79
C VAL A 254 -17.99 -8.51 6.83
N THR A 255 -18.41 -7.60 5.96
CA THR A 255 -17.59 -7.11 4.85
C THR A 255 -16.42 -6.23 5.26
N ASN A 256 -16.44 -5.64 6.46
CA ASN A 256 -15.37 -4.78 6.97
C ASN A 256 -14.35 -5.51 7.83
N ALA A 257 -14.62 -6.76 8.24
CA ALA A 257 -13.67 -7.54 9.03
C ALA A 257 -12.50 -8.08 8.18
N SER A 258 -12.68 -8.08 6.85
CA SER A 258 -11.71 -8.56 5.85
C SER A 258 -11.39 -7.49 4.80
N SER A 259 -11.87 -6.26 4.98
CA SER A 259 -11.48 -5.16 4.10
C SER A 259 -10.01 -4.87 4.36
N GLU A 260 -9.19 -5.04 3.34
CA GLU A 260 -7.81 -4.57 3.34
C GLU A 260 -7.82 -3.09 3.76
N THR A 261 -7.07 -2.78 4.82
CA THR A 261 -6.89 -1.40 5.23
C THR A 261 -6.03 -0.69 4.19
N ASP A 262 -5.95 0.64 4.28
CA ASP A 262 -5.01 1.41 3.48
C ASP A 262 -3.56 0.91 3.63
N PHE A 263 -3.22 0.25 4.75
CA PHE A 263 -1.91 -0.37 4.92
C PHE A 263 -1.75 -1.57 3.98
N GLU A 264 -2.62 -2.59 4.03
CA GLU A 264 -2.47 -3.76 3.16
C GLU A 264 -2.52 -3.36 1.68
N ILE A 265 -3.41 -2.44 1.29
CA ILE A 265 -3.51 -1.97 -0.12
C ILE A 265 -2.24 -1.27 -0.57
N LYS A 266 -1.61 -0.46 0.28
CA LYS A 266 -0.37 0.26 -0.09
C LYS A 266 0.85 -0.65 -0.19
N HIS A 267 0.87 -1.75 0.55
CA HIS A 267 2.01 -2.66 0.65
C HIS A 267 1.78 -4.01 -0.06
N GLU A 268 0.65 -4.18 -0.76
CA GLU A 268 0.28 -5.42 -1.46
C GLU A 268 1.39 -5.93 -2.40
N PHE A 269 2.07 -5.00 -3.05
CA PHE A 269 3.15 -5.28 -4.00
C PHE A 269 4.55 -5.06 -3.44
N ASP A 270 4.71 -4.81 -2.15
CA ASP A 270 6.02 -4.53 -1.58
C ASP A 270 6.90 -5.79 -1.62
N ALA A 271 8.14 -5.61 -2.06
CA ALA A 271 9.12 -6.68 -2.03
C ALA A 271 9.51 -7.01 -0.58
N PRO A 272 9.81 -8.29 -0.26
CA PRO A 272 10.26 -8.64 1.08
C PRO A 272 11.59 -7.94 1.40
N LEU A 273 11.63 -7.23 2.53
CA LEU A 273 12.86 -6.66 3.06
C LEU A 273 13.76 -7.76 3.62
N ARG A 274 15.06 -7.67 3.33
CA ARG A 274 16.06 -8.58 3.92
C ARG A 274 16.32 -8.26 5.39
N CYS A 275 16.32 -6.98 5.75
CA CYS A 275 16.41 -6.45 7.10
C CYS A 275 15.79 -5.05 7.17
N GLU A 276 15.63 -4.51 8.38
CA GLU A 276 15.03 -3.18 8.63
C GLU A 276 15.83 -2.01 8.06
N HIS A 277 17.13 -2.21 7.78
CA HIS A 277 18.07 -1.17 7.36
C HIS A 277 18.53 -1.35 5.90
N GLU A 278 17.61 -1.72 5.00
CA GLU A 278 17.89 -1.76 3.55
C GLU A 278 17.75 -0.35 2.93
N TYR A 279 18.64 -0.04 1.98
CA TYR A 279 18.68 1.24 1.30
C TYR A 279 18.21 1.09 -0.15
N PHE A 280 17.26 1.94 -0.54
CA PHE A 280 16.67 1.94 -1.87
C PHE A 280 16.80 3.31 -2.53
N THR A 281 16.82 3.32 -3.86
CA THR A 281 16.90 4.55 -4.65
C THR A 281 15.95 4.54 -5.83
N VAL A 282 15.50 5.72 -6.23
CA VAL A 282 14.83 5.95 -7.51
C VAL A 282 15.78 6.52 -8.56
N ALA A 283 17.08 6.59 -8.29
CA ALA A 283 18.07 7.04 -9.27
C ALA A 283 17.98 6.20 -10.56
N ASN A 284 18.03 6.85 -11.72
CA ASN A 284 17.75 6.31 -13.06
C ASN A 284 16.33 5.76 -13.30
N VAL A 285 15.72 5.09 -12.31
CA VAL A 285 14.35 4.54 -12.43
C VAL A 285 13.29 5.62 -12.44
N GLY A 286 13.44 6.67 -11.63
CA GLY A 286 12.48 7.77 -11.53
C GLY A 286 12.34 8.60 -12.80
N GLU A 287 13.30 8.52 -13.73
CA GLU A 287 13.21 9.15 -15.06
C GLU A 287 12.14 8.47 -15.92
N VAL A 288 12.14 7.14 -15.96
CA VAL A 288 11.26 6.34 -16.83
C VAL A 288 9.98 5.89 -16.14
N MET A 289 10.00 5.82 -14.80
CA MET A 289 8.89 5.45 -13.93
C MET A 289 8.69 6.48 -12.80
N PRO A 290 8.29 7.72 -13.13
CA PRO A 290 8.10 8.75 -12.12
C PRO A 290 6.85 8.50 -11.26
N GLY A 291 7.07 8.23 -9.97
CA GLY A 291 6.02 8.02 -8.97
C GLY A 291 5.45 6.59 -9.00
N ALA A 292 4.21 6.45 -8.54
CA ALA A 292 3.56 5.14 -8.45
C ALA A 292 3.29 4.52 -9.84
N THR A 293 3.69 3.26 -9.99
CA THR A 293 3.46 2.37 -11.12
C THR A 293 2.19 1.56 -10.88
N SER A 294 1.43 1.27 -11.94
CA SER A 294 0.24 0.45 -11.83
C SER A 294 0.54 -0.99 -11.40
N PRO A 295 -0.39 -1.71 -10.74
CA PRO A 295 -0.21 -3.12 -10.39
C PRO A 295 0.20 -4.01 -11.57
N LEU A 296 -0.39 -3.79 -12.74
CA LEU A 296 -0.02 -4.52 -13.95
C LEU A 296 1.39 -4.16 -14.42
N GLY A 297 1.78 -2.89 -14.33
CA GLY A 297 3.14 -2.43 -14.62
C GLY A 297 4.16 -3.08 -13.68
N ILE A 298 3.90 -3.09 -12.37
CA ILE A 298 4.77 -3.73 -11.36
C ILE A 298 4.95 -5.22 -11.68
N GLU A 299 3.86 -5.93 -11.97
CA GLU A 299 3.87 -7.37 -12.25
C GLU A 299 4.69 -7.70 -13.52
N VAL A 300 4.52 -6.93 -14.59
CA VAL A 300 5.27 -7.12 -15.85
C VAL A 300 6.75 -6.78 -15.65
N LEU A 301 7.04 -5.59 -15.12
CA LEU A 301 8.40 -5.10 -14.97
C LEU A 301 9.21 -5.96 -14.01
N THR A 302 8.66 -6.29 -12.84
CA THR A 302 9.37 -7.09 -11.84
C THR A 302 9.77 -8.44 -12.42
N LYS A 303 8.88 -9.12 -13.17
CA LYS A 303 9.19 -10.41 -13.80
C LYS A 303 10.26 -10.29 -14.88
N SER A 304 10.09 -9.37 -15.83
CA SER A 304 11.03 -9.22 -16.95
C SER A 304 12.42 -8.80 -16.47
N PHE A 305 12.52 -7.80 -15.60
CA PHE A 305 13.82 -7.35 -15.07
C PHE A 305 14.45 -8.39 -14.14
N SER A 306 13.69 -9.06 -13.28
CA SER A 306 14.23 -10.09 -12.37
C SER A 306 14.83 -11.27 -13.12
N ASN A 307 14.17 -11.74 -14.19
CA ASN A 307 14.66 -12.87 -14.98
C ASN A 307 15.99 -12.51 -15.66
N VAL A 308 16.04 -11.34 -16.29
CA VAL A 308 17.23 -10.85 -17.00
C VAL A 308 18.39 -10.59 -16.02
N LEU A 309 18.14 -9.93 -14.90
CA LEU A 309 19.16 -9.62 -13.91
C LEU A 309 19.79 -10.90 -13.31
N LYS A 310 18.96 -11.89 -12.95
CA LYS A 310 19.45 -13.19 -12.46
C LYS A 310 20.27 -13.93 -13.52
N ARG A 311 19.81 -13.89 -14.77
CA ARG A 311 20.53 -14.49 -15.91
C ARG A 311 21.89 -13.82 -16.11
N GLN A 312 21.94 -12.48 -16.14
CA GLN A 312 23.18 -11.72 -16.31
C GLN A 312 24.17 -12.00 -15.17
N ALA A 313 23.69 -12.06 -13.93
CA ALA A 313 24.53 -12.39 -12.78
C ALA A 313 25.16 -13.78 -12.91
N PHE A 314 24.36 -14.78 -13.29
CA PHE A 314 24.84 -16.14 -13.53
C PHE A 314 25.83 -16.20 -14.70
N GLU A 315 25.49 -15.59 -15.84
CA GLU A 315 26.29 -15.66 -17.06
C GLU A 315 27.61 -14.91 -16.93
N LYS A 316 27.63 -13.73 -16.31
CA LYS A 316 28.84 -12.92 -16.16
C LYS A 316 29.87 -13.57 -15.23
N GLY A 317 29.47 -14.56 -14.41
CA GLY A 317 30.37 -15.26 -13.50
C GLY A 317 30.97 -14.33 -12.44
N ILE A 318 30.44 -13.10 -12.34
CA ILE A 318 30.57 -12.32 -11.13
C ILE A 318 29.84 -13.16 -10.11
N VAL A 319 30.57 -13.62 -9.09
CA VAL A 319 30.00 -14.06 -7.83
C VAL A 319 29.39 -12.79 -7.22
N ASP A 320 28.34 -12.30 -7.85
CA ASP A 320 27.71 -11.04 -7.52
C ASP A 320 26.82 -11.36 -6.34
N ASN A 321 27.26 -10.92 -5.16
CA ASN A 321 26.50 -11.09 -3.94
C ASN A 321 25.09 -10.49 -4.05
N LEU A 322 24.81 -9.62 -5.06
CA LEU A 322 23.45 -9.21 -5.42
C LEU A 322 22.52 -10.42 -5.59
N PHE A 323 22.81 -11.30 -6.54
CA PHE A 323 21.78 -12.19 -7.10
C PHE A 323 21.91 -13.65 -6.65
N GLN A 324 22.78 -13.95 -5.68
CA GLN A 324 22.93 -15.29 -5.11
C GLN A 324 21.90 -15.64 -4.06
N SER A 325 21.21 -14.64 -3.51
CA SER A 325 20.18 -14.87 -2.51
C SER A 325 19.02 -15.66 -3.13
N LYS A 326 18.83 -16.89 -2.66
CA LYS A 326 17.68 -17.73 -3.06
C LYS A 326 16.35 -17.20 -2.52
N TYR A 327 16.39 -16.40 -1.45
CA TYR A 327 15.23 -16.04 -0.65
C TYR A 327 14.82 -14.56 -0.79
N PHE A 328 15.74 -13.71 -1.27
CA PHE A 328 15.50 -12.27 -1.41
C PHE A 328 15.89 -11.82 -2.80
N LEU A 329 14.99 -11.10 -3.46
CA LEU A 329 15.26 -10.47 -4.74
C LEU A 329 16.08 -9.19 -4.51
N THR A 330 17.02 -8.89 -5.39
CA THR A 330 17.82 -7.66 -5.40
C THR A 330 17.74 -7.00 -6.77
N GLY A 331 18.21 -5.76 -6.87
CA GLY A 331 18.10 -4.99 -8.10
C GLY A 331 16.82 -4.16 -8.06
N ILE A 332 15.94 -4.30 -9.05
CA ILE A 332 14.73 -3.48 -9.20
C ILE A 332 13.57 -4.12 -8.44
N LEU A 333 13.02 -3.43 -7.45
CA LEU A 333 12.01 -3.91 -6.51
C LEU A 333 10.88 -2.88 -6.32
N PRO A 334 9.61 -3.32 -6.22
CA PRO A 334 8.50 -2.47 -5.84
C PRO A 334 8.42 -2.20 -4.33
N PHE A 335 8.14 -0.94 -3.96
CA PHE A 335 7.75 -0.50 -2.61
C PHE A 335 6.77 0.66 -2.69
N TYR A 336 5.67 0.62 -1.95
CA TYR A 336 4.59 1.61 -1.99
C TYR A 336 4.12 1.91 -3.43
N ASN A 337 4.01 0.86 -4.26
CA ASN A 337 3.75 0.95 -5.69
C ASN A 337 4.79 1.73 -6.52
N ASN A 338 5.96 2.05 -5.99
CA ASN A 338 7.06 2.68 -6.73
C ASN A 338 8.13 1.64 -7.05
N MET A 339 8.71 1.69 -8.25
CA MET A 339 9.88 0.87 -8.57
C MET A 339 11.14 1.53 -8.02
N MET A 340 11.97 0.78 -7.31
CA MET A 340 13.21 1.25 -6.68
C MET A 340 14.36 0.27 -6.94
N ILE A 341 15.60 0.71 -6.74
CA ILE A 341 16.80 -0.13 -6.88
C ILE A 341 17.49 -0.30 -5.52
N THR A 342 17.99 -1.49 -5.20
CA THR A 342 18.84 -1.72 -4.02
C THR A 342 20.17 -0.99 -4.12
N VAL A 343 20.55 -0.22 -3.10
CA VAL A 343 21.73 0.66 -3.15
C VAL A 343 23.01 -0.08 -2.75
N ALA A 344 22.98 -0.82 -1.64
CA ALA A 344 24.17 -1.38 -1.02
C ALA A 344 25.00 -2.22 -2.00
N GLU A 345 24.33 -3.08 -2.77
CA GLU A 345 25.05 -3.93 -3.69
C GLU A 345 25.56 -3.23 -4.96
N MET A 346 24.90 -2.13 -5.37
CA MET A 346 25.45 -1.26 -6.43
C MET A 346 26.78 -0.62 -6.00
N LEU A 347 26.90 -0.24 -4.72
CA LEU A 347 28.11 0.41 -4.19
C LEU A 347 29.33 -0.50 -4.20
N ILE A 348 29.15 -1.78 -3.90
CA ILE A 348 30.25 -2.75 -3.77
C ILE A 348 30.61 -3.45 -5.06
N ARG A 349 29.88 -3.20 -6.16
CA ARG A 349 30.07 -3.86 -7.47
C ARG A 349 31.51 -3.81 -7.98
N TYR A 350 32.23 -2.71 -7.69
CA TYR A 350 33.63 -2.50 -8.08
C TYR A 350 34.55 -2.35 -6.86
N GLY A 351 34.20 -3.03 -5.76
CA GLY A 351 34.80 -2.85 -4.44
C GLY A 351 34.28 -1.61 -3.72
N LEU A 352 34.49 -1.54 -2.41
CA LEU A 352 34.08 -0.37 -1.61
C LEU A 352 35.17 0.71 -1.64
N ASN A 353 34.78 1.98 -1.80
CA ASN A 353 35.66 3.15 -1.74
C ASN A 353 36.83 3.20 -2.76
N THR A 354 36.79 2.37 -3.80
CA THR A 354 37.76 2.43 -4.92
C THR A 354 37.45 3.59 -5.88
N PRO A 355 38.42 4.14 -6.62
CA PRO A 355 38.15 5.15 -7.65
C PRO A 355 37.08 4.72 -8.66
N ARG A 356 37.06 3.44 -9.05
CA ARG A 356 36.04 2.85 -9.93
C ARG A 356 34.65 2.87 -9.27
N SER A 357 34.53 2.43 -8.01
CA SER A 357 33.25 2.49 -7.29
C SER A 357 32.71 3.91 -7.16
N LYS A 358 33.59 4.89 -6.93
CA LYS A 358 33.24 6.31 -6.86
C LYS A 358 32.77 6.87 -8.20
N GLY A 359 33.48 6.55 -9.28
CA GLY A 359 33.06 6.92 -10.63
C GLY A 359 31.73 6.28 -11.04
N PHE A 360 31.48 5.03 -10.64
CA PHE A 360 30.20 4.34 -10.88
C PHE A 360 29.06 4.93 -10.03
N MET A 361 29.31 5.26 -8.76
CA MET A 361 28.33 5.96 -7.92
C MET A 361 27.89 7.27 -8.58
N ILE A 362 28.83 8.10 -9.02
CA ILE A 362 28.49 9.36 -9.68
C ILE A 362 27.71 9.12 -10.97
N SER A 363 28.06 8.11 -11.77
CA SER A 363 27.34 7.85 -13.02
C SER A 363 25.89 7.40 -12.81
N VAL A 364 25.57 6.80 -11.66
CA VAL A 364 24.21 6.37 -11.30
C VAL A 364 23.45 7.44 -10.51
N PHE A 365 24.06 7.99 -9.46
CA PHE A 365 23.41 8.88 -8.49
C PHE A 365 23.63 10.37 -8.80
N GLY A 366 24.51 10.70 -9.74
CA GLY A 366 24.94 12.08 -10.03
C GLY A 366 25.85 12.68 -8.96
N ARG A 367 26.15 11.94 -7.90
CA ARG A 367 26.95 12.37 -6.74
C ARG A 367 27.57 11.17 -6.02
N LEU A 368 28.52 11.45 -5.13
CA LEU A 368 28.97 10.46 -4.15
C LEU A 368 27.93 10.32 -3.03
N LEU A 369 27.78 9.11 -2.52
CA LEU A 369 27.02 8.84 -1.30
C LEU A 369 28.03 8.73 -0.16
N ASP A 370 27.96 9.68 0.77
CA ASP A 370 28.89 9.86 1.89
C ASP A 370 28.22 9.59 3.25
N ASP A 371 27.24 8.69 3.25
CA ASP A 371 26.55 8.25 4.46
C ASP A 371 27.35 7.10 5.13
N PRO A 372 27.87 7.29 6.35
CA PRO A 372 28.70 6.28 7.02
C PRO A 372 27.96 4.97 7.26
N ASP A 373 26.68 5.02 7.64
CA ASP A 373 25.88 3.85 7.97
C ASP A 373 25.60 3.01 6.72
N LEU A 374 25.30 3.67 5.59
CA LEU A 374 25.18 3.03 4.28
C LEU A 374 26.49 2.37 3.85
N LEU A 375 27.63 3.05 4.01
CA LEU A 375 28.93 2.53 3.60
C LEU A 375 29.37 1.35 4.47
N GLU A 376 29.13 1.40 5.78
CA GLU A 376 29.35 0.29 6.70
C GLU A 376 28.45 -0.90 6.35
N TYR A 377 27.15 -0.64 6.15
CA TYR A 377 26.19 -1.65 5.75
C TYR A 377 26.57 -2.32 4.43
N ALA A 378 26.89 -1.53 3.41
CA ALA A 378 27.34 -2.04 2.12
C ALA A 378 28.63 -2.86 2.27
N GLY A 379 29.59 -2.37 3.07
CA GLY A 379 30.82 -3.10 3.40
C GLY A 379 30.58 -4.46 4.05
N SER A 380 29.59 -4.57 4.94
CA SER A 380 29.23 -5.83 5.60
C SER A 380 28.78 -6.93 4.62
N LYS A 381 28.32 -6.55 3.41
CA LYS A 381 27.87 -7.47 2.36
C LYS A 381 29.01 -8.04 1.52
N VAL A 382 30.22 -7.49 1.65
CA VAL A 382 31.41 -7.97 0.94
C VAL A 382 31.98 -9.19 1.65
N GLN A 383 31.67 -10.39 1.16
CA GLN A 383 32.30 -11.62 1.64
C GLN A 383 33.64 -11.86 0.93
N GLY A 384 34.75 -11.45 1.56
CA GLY A 384 36.12 -11.69 1.07
C GLY A 384 36.65 -10.67 0.06
N GLU A 385 37.87 -10.91 -0.45
CA GLU A 385 38.48 -10.07 -1.48
C GLU A 385 37.84 -10.32 -2.85
N PHE A 386 37.44 -9.25 -3.55
CA PHE A 386 36.96 -9.33 -4.93
C PHE A 386 38.11 -9.75 -5.85
N LYS A 387 38.23 -11.06 -6.14
CA LYS A 387 39.25 -11.60 -7.05
C LYS A 387 38.61 -11.84 -8.41
N SER A 388 38.91 -10.96 -9.37
CA SER A 388 38.58 -11.24 -10.77
C SER A 388 39.45 -12.38 -11.29
N SER A 389 38.85 -13.23 -12.12
CA SER A 389 39.56 -14.21 -12.93
C SER A 389 39.91 -13.60 -14.29
N LEU A 390 40.93 -14.13 -14.97
CA LEU A 390 41.24 -13.73 -16.35
C LEU A 390 40.02 -13.88 -17.28
N ILE A 391 39.20 -14.91 -17.07
CA ILE A 391 37.99 -15.17 -17.85
C ILE A 391 36.95 -14.07 -17.61
N SER A 392 36.71 -13.70 -16.36
CA SER A 392 35.75 -12.63 -16.02
C SER A 392 36.23 -11.27 -16.53
N ASP A 393 37.52 -10.99 -16.52
CA ASP A 393 38.08 -9.74 -17.06
C ASP A 393 37.94 -9.68 -18.58
N LEU A 394 38.28 -10.75 -19.29
CA LEU A 394 38.08 -10.83 -20.75
C LEU A 394 36.61 -10.68 -21.14
N ARG A 395 35.69 -11.26 -20.36
CA ARG A 395 34.25 -11.11 -20.58
C ARG A 395 33.80 -9.68 -20.34
N TYR A 396 34.22 -9.04 -19.24
CA TYR A 396 33.91 -7.65 -18.98
C TYR A 396 34.31 -6.74 -20.14
N TYR A 397 35.53 -6.88 -20.67
CA TYR A 397 35.96 -6.09 -21.83
C TYR A 397 35.19 -6.43 -23.10
N LYS A 398 34.90 -7.71 -23.34
CA LYS A 398 34.03 -8.11 -24.46
C LYS A 398 32.69 -7.38 -24.36
N ASP A 399 32.03 -7.42 -23.22
CA ASP A 399 30.73 -6.78 -23.03
C ASP A 399 30.86 -5.26 -23.18
N LEU A 400 31.88 -4.64 -22.57
CA LEU A 400 32.13 -3.20 -22.66
C LEU A 400 32.25 -2.68 -24.10
N PHE A 401 32.83 -3.46 -25.02
CA PHE A 401 33.00 -3.08 -26.42
C PHE A 401 31.86 -3.52 -27.32
N PHE A 402 31.21 -4.65 -27.02
CA PHE A 402 30.23 -5.31 -27.89
C PHE A 402 28.79 -5.36 -27.31
N PHE A 403 28.47 -4.60 -26.26
CA PHE A 403 27.14 -4.59 -25.61
C PHE A 403 25.96 -4.25 -26.55
N ASP A 404 26.20 -3.43 -27.58
CA ASP A 404 25.15 -3.06 -28.55
C ASP A 404 25.17 -3.97 -29.80
N TYR A 405 25.99 -5.02 -29.78
CA TYR A 405 26.10 -5.94 -30.91
C TYR A 405 24.80 -6.74 -31.09
N GLY A 406 24.11 -6.47 -32.18
CA GLY A 406 22.85 -7.15 -32.53
C GLY A 406 21.59 -6.41 -32.09
N ILE A 407 21.70 -5.27 -31.39
CA ILE A 407 20.53 -4.50 -30.92
C ILE A 407 19.60 -4.09 -32.09
N GLU A 408 20.16 -3.70 -33.24
CA GLU A 408 19.38 -3.37 -34.44
C GLU A 408 18.61 -4.58 -34.99
N LYS A 409 19.21 -5.78 -34.92
CA LYS A 409 18.54 -7.02 -35.34
C LYS A 409 17.44 -7.39 -34.36
N ALA A 410 17.67 -7.19 -33.05
CA ALA A 410 16.66 -7.38 -32.04
C ALA A 410 15.48 -6.43 -32.26
N LYS A 411 15.76 -5.14 -32.48
CA LYS A 411 14.73 -4.15 -32.86
C LYS A 411 13.92 -4.61 -34.08
N GLN A 412 14.57 -5.04 -35.16
CA GLN A 412 13.87 -5.54 -36.34
C GLN A 412 12.97 -6.73 -36.03
N ARG A 413 13.35 -7.62 -35.12
CA ARG A 413 12.48 -8.72 -34.68
C ARG A 413 11.28 -8.21 -33.89
N PHE A 414 11.47 -7.27 -32.97
CA PHE A 414 10.39 -6.68 -32.18
C PHE A 414 9.43 -5.83 -33.02
N ASP A 415 9.94 -5.05 -33.98
CA ASP A 415 9.12 -4.28 -34.92
C ASP A 415 8.23 -5.20 -35.79
N ASN A 416 8.64 -6.45 -35.99
CA ASN A 416 7.90 -7.47 -36.74
C ASN A 416 7.28 -8.56 -35.84
N TYR A 417 7.28 -8.36 -34.52
CA TYR A 417 6.78 -9.35 -33.57
C TYR A 417 5.26 -9.50 -33.73
N HIS A 418 4.81 -10.73 -33.96
CA HIS A 418 3.40 -11.03 -34.18
C HIS A 418 2.73 -11.40 -32.87
N TYR A 419 1.71 -10.62 -32.49
CA TYR A 419 0.94 -10.86 -31.27
C TYR A 419 -0.01 -12.06 -31.45
N ASP A 420 0.48 -13.27 -31.24
CA ASP A 420 -0.36 -14.47 -31.27
C ASP A 420 -1.45 -14.45 -30.19
N PHE A 421 -1.26 -13.66 -29.12
CA PHE A 421 -2.27 -13.41 -28.08
C PHE A 421 -3.38 -12.42 -28.48
N LEU A 422 -3.37 -11.81 -29.68
CA LEU A 422 -4.49 -10.98 -30.20
C LEU A 422 -5.51 -11.77 -31.03
N LYS A 423 -5.27 -13.08 -31.26
CA LYS A 423 -6.20 -14.00 -31.92
C LYS A 423 -7.13 -14.86 -31.02
N PRO A 424 -7.08 -14.83 -29.67
CA PRO A 424 -7.85 -15.73 -28.82
C PRO A 424 -9.33 -15.39 -28.87
N LYS A 425 -10.17 -16.41 -28.86
CA LYS A 425 -11.63 -16.24 -28.90
C LYS A 425 -12.22 -16.10 -27.49
N THR A 426 -11.43 -16.39 -26.45
CA THR A 426 -11.86 -16.35 -25.05
C THR A 426 -10.82 -15.64 -24.17
N ALA A 427 -11.29 -15.07 -23.05
CA ALA A 427 -10.40 -14.46 -22.05
C ALA A 427 -9.37 -15.44 -21.48
N LYS A 428 -9.73 -16.74 -21.34
CA LYS A 428 -8.82 -17.78 -20.86
C LYS A 428 -7.69 -18.06 -21.85
N GLU A 429 -8.00 -18.10 -23.14
CA GLU A 429 -6.99 -18.25 -24.20
C GLU A 429 -6.08 -17.02 -24.25
N ALA A 430 -6.64 -15.81 -24.11
CA ALA A 430 -5.86 -14.57 -24.06
C ALA A 430 -4.89 -14.55 -22.89
N PHE A 431 -5.38 -14.85 -21.69
CA PHE A 431 -4.55 -14.91 -20.50
C PHE A 431 -3.41 -15.93 -20.63
N LYS A 432 -3.69 -17.13 -21.16
CA LYS A 432 -2.65 -18.14 -21.41
C LYS A 432 -1.63 -17.67 -22.45
N ALA A 433 -2.07 -17.03 -23.52
CA ALA A 433 -1.18 -16.55 -24.55
C ALA A 433 -0.25 -15.43 -24.02
N ILE A 434 -0.78 -14.51 -23.20
CA ILE A 434 0.04 -13.50 -22.50
C ILE A 434 1.07 -14.17 -21.60
N LEU A 435 0.66 -15.15 -20.77
CA LEU A 435 1.59 -15.88 -19.89
C LEU A 435 2.70 -16.60 -20.66
N ASN A 436 2.38 -17.20 -21.79
CA ASN A 436 3.35 -17.90 -22.63
C ASN A 436 4.32 -16.95 -23.34
N SER A 437 3.96 -15.67 -23.51
CA SER A 437 4.78 -14.65 -24.15
C SER A 437 5.53 -13.75 -23.16
N CYS A 438 5.42 -13.97 -21.84
CA CYS A 438 6.05 -13.11 -20.84
C CYS A 438 7.58 -12.98 -20.99
N SER A 439 8.27 -14.01 -21.51
CA SER A 439 9.71 -14.01 -21.75
C SER A 439 10.11 -13.58 -23.16
N ASP A 440 9.16 -13.34 -24.06
CA ASP A 440 9.48 -12.99 -25.46
C ASP A 440 10.23 -11.66 -25.55
N PHE A 441 10.04 -10.78 -24.55
CA PHE A 441 10.70 -9.47 -24.44
C PHE A 441 11.98 -9.49 -23.58
N ASP A 442 12.38 -10.64 -23.03
CA ASP A 442 13.59 -10.74 -22.19
C ASP A 442 14.84 -10.27 -22.95
N GLU A 443 14.90 -10.48 -24.26
CA GLU A 443 16.02 -10.00 -25.09
C GLU A 443 16.07 -8.46 -25.17
N ALA A 444 14.93 -7.77 -25.27
CA ALA A 444 14.89 -6.31 -25.26
C ALA A 444 15.38 -5.77 -23.90
N VAL A 445 14.89 -6.36 -22.81
CA VAL A 445 15.29 -6.00 -21.45
C VAL A 445 16.77 -6.29 -21.21
N LEU A 446 17.30 -7.39 -21.73
CA LEU A 446 18.73 -7.72 -21.68
C LEU A 446 19.57 -6.63 -22.36
N TYR A 447 19.23 -6.24 -23.59
CA TYR A 447 19.94 -5.16 -24.28
C TYR A 447 19.82 -3.83 -23.54
N HIS A 448 18.66 -3.52 -22.97
CA HIS A 448 18.47 -2.32 -22.16
C HIS A 448 19.38 -2.30 -20.92
N MET A 449 19.49 -3.43 -20.22
CA MET A 449 20.38 -3.56 -19.06
C MET A 449 21.86 -3.48 -19.47
N GLU A 450 22.25 -4.14 -20.55
CA GLU A 450 23.63 -4.08 -21.06
C GLU A 450 24.01 -2.67 -21.52
N CYS A 451 23.12 -1.96 -22.22
CA CYS A 451 23.37 -0.58 -22.63
C CYS A 451 23.44 0.36 -21.43
N SER A 452 22.54 0.20 -20.44
CA SER A 452 22.52 1.02 -19.23
C SER A 452 23.77 0.83 -18.37
N GLU A 453 24.18 -0.41 -18.17
CA GLU A 453 25.41 -0.75 -17.44
C GLU A 453 26.65 -0.20 -18.16
N ASN A 454 26.79 -0.47 -19.46
CA ASN A 454 28.00 -0.09 -20.19
C ASN A 454 28.07 1.42 -20.45
N SER A 455 26.94 2.13 -20.57
CA SER A 455 26.93 3.59 -20.53
C SER A 455 27.51 4.11 -19.21
N SER A 456 27.15 3.49 -18.08
CA SER A 456 27.65 3.86 -16.75
C SER A 456 29.13 3.53 -16.58
N ASN A 457 29.61 2.40 -17.14
CA ASN A 457 31.01 1.99 -17.13
C ASN A 457 31.90 2.91 -17.97
N TRP A 458 31.46 3.30 -19.17
CA TRP A 458 32.21 4.26 -19.98
C TRP A 458 32.30 5.63 -19.30
N ASN A 459 31.19 6.11 -18.72
CA ASN A 459 31.17 7.34 -17.93
C ASN A 459 32.11 7.26 -16.72
N MET A 460 32.21 6.11 -16.04
CA MET A 460 33.15 5.88 -14.94
C MET A 460 34.60 6.10 -15.38
N TYR A 461 35.03 5.61 -16.55
CA TYR A 461 36.39 5.83 -17.06
C TYR A 461 36.67 7.32 -17.29
N MET A 462 35.72 8.04 -17.88
CA MET A 462 35.84 9.49 -18.11
C MET A 462 35.97 10.25 -16.78
N PHE A 463 35.06 9.99 -15.82
CA PHE A 463 35.09 10.62 -14.50
C PHE A 463 36.40 10.34 -13.76
N THR A 464 36.87 9.09 -13.79
CA THR A 464 38.13 8.71 -13.13
C THR A 464 39.30 9.50 -13.72
N THR A 465 39.37 9.63 -15.04
CA THR A 465 40.44 10.41 -15.70
C THR A 465 40.38 11.90 -15.35
N LEU A 466 39.19 12.52 -15.33
CA LEU A 466 39.02 13.91 -14.94
C LEU A 466 39.42 14.13 -13.47
N CYS A 467 38.98 13.23 -12.58
CA CYS A 467 39.30 13.30 -11.15
C CYS A 467 40.80 13.10 -10.90
N GLU A 468 41.46 12.18 -11.58
CA GLU A 468 42.92 11.97 -11.46
C GLU A 468 43.70 13.20 -11.95
N ALA A 469 43.24 13.87 -13.01
CA ALA A 469 43.87 15.09 -13.51
C ALA A 469 43.69 16.28 -12.55
N LYS A 470 42.53 16.39 -11.88
CA LYS A 470 42.23 17.46 -10.93
C LYS A 470 42.81 17.22 -9.53
N GLY A 471 42.83 15.95 -9.08
CA GLY A 471 43.26 15.52 -7.75
C GLY A 471 42.12 15.28 -6.74
N ASN A 472 40.90 15.73 -7.04
CA ASN A 472 39.71 15.57 -6.19
C ASN A 472 38.41 15.60 -7.02
N PHE A 473 37.28 15.26 -6.39
CA PHE A 473 35.93 15.43 -6.96
C PHE A 473 35.37 16.79 -6.54
N ASP A 474 35.12 17.69 -7.50
CA ASP A 474 34.52 19.00 -7.29
C ASP A 474 33.64 19.44 -8.47
N ASN A 475 33.07 20.65 -8.37
CA ASN A 475 32.16 21.21 -9.38
C ASN A 475 32.80 21.34 -10.77
N ASP A 476 34.12 21.53 -10.87
CA ASP A 476 34.81 21.63 -12.15
C ASP A 476 34.76 20.28 -12.88
N VAL A 477 35.02 19.18 -12.15
CA VAL A 477 34.93 17.81 -12.69
C VAL A 477 33.51 17.50 -13.18
N TYR A 478 32.48 17.87 -12.42
CA TYR A 478 31.08 17.68 -12.82
C TYR A 478 30.71 18.50 -14.06
N SER A 479 31.12 19.77 -14.10
CA SER A 479 30.88 20.68 -15.22
C SER A 479 31.54 20.17 -16.50
N ASP A 480 32.82 19.79 -16.42
CA ASP A 480 33.59 19.30 -17.56
C ASP A 480 33.05 17.98 -18.10
N PHE A 481 32.65 17.07 -17.21
CA PHE A 481 31.98 15.82 -17.60
C PHE A 481 30.68 16.09 -18.37
N ALA A 482 29.84 17.01 -17.87
CA ALA A 482 28.60 17.39 -18.53
C ALA A 482 28.86 18.00 -19.91
N SER A 483 29.84 18.91 -20.03
CA SER A 483 30.25 19.52 -21.30
C SER A 483 30.73 18.48 -22.32
N LEU A 484 31.51 17.48 -21.89
CA LEU A 484 32.00 16.41 -22.75
C LEU A 484 30.84 15.55 -23.33
N LEU A 485 29.80 15.28 -22.54
CA LEU A 485 28.63 14.52 -22.98
C LEU A 485 27.59 15.33 -23.76
N ALA A 486 27.52 16.66 -23.54
CA ALA A 486 26.48 17.54 -24.08
C ALA A 486 26.40 17.59 -25.62
N THR A 487 27.49 17.20 -26.32
CA THR A 487 27.57 17.24 -27.79
C THR A 487 27.35 15.88 -28.46
N SER A 488 26.71 14.91 -27.80
CA SER A 488 26.30 13.67 -28.48
C SER A 488 25.16 13.94 -29.46
N SER A 489 25.47 14.07 -30.76
CA SER A 489 24.48 14.01 -31.84
C SER A 489 23.78 12.64 -31.84
N ASP A 490 22.49 12.58 -32.21
CA ASP A 490 21.71 11.34 -32.38
C ASP A 490 21.29 10.58 -31.10
N VAL A 491 20.96 11.29 -30.03
CA VAL A 491 20.29 10.66 -28.87
C VAL A 491 18.77 10.63 -29.11
N GLU A 492 18.14 9.44 -29.08
CA GLU A 492 16.72 9.25 -29.45
C GLU A 492 15.79 10.20 -28.66
N SER A 493 15.92 10.25 -27.33
CA SER A 493 15.14 11.14 -26.46
C SER A 493 15.37 12.63 -26.74
N ALA A 494 16.57 13.03 -27.18
CA ALA A 494 16.88 14.42 -27.52
C ALA A 494 16.30 14.86 -28.88
N ASN A 495 16.02 13.90 -29.77
CA ASN A 495 15.43 14.16 -31.08
C ASN A 495 13.92 14.40 -31.01
N VAL A 496 13.24 13.88 -29.99
CA VAL A 496 11.77 13.98 -29.87
C VAL A 496 11.27 15.42 -29.72
N PRO A 497 11.84 16.28 -28.83
CA PRO A 497 11.47 17.68 -28.76
C PRO A 497 11.70 18.44 -30.08
N GLN A 498 12.82 18.18 -30.75
CA GLN A 498 13.11 18.79 -32.06
C GLN A 498 12.09 18.36 -33.11
N ALA A 499 11.76 17.07 -33.17
CA ALA A 499 10.74 16.55 -34.09
C ALA A 499 9.35 17.14 -33.81
N MET A 500 8.99 17.37 -32.54
CA MET A 500 7.75 18.09 -32.20
C MET A 500 7.80 19.56 -32.64
N GLN A 501 8.92 20.26 -32.44
CA GLN A 501 9.09 21.64 -32.89
C GLN A 501 8.98 21.74 -34.42
N ASP A 502 9.57 20.79 -35.16
CA ASP A 502 9.49 20.74 -36.63
C ASP A 502 8.06 20.55 -37.15
N VAL A 503 7.21 19.84 -36.39
CA VAL A 503 5.77 19.71 -36.66
C VAL A 503 5.08 21.04 -36.34
N ALA A 504 5.31 21.63 -35.17
CA ALA A 504 4.71 22.90 -34.75
C ALA A 504 5.03 24.06 -35.70
N ASP A 505 6.29 24.17 -36.12
CA ASP A 505 6.74 25.18 -37.08
C ASP A 505 6.07 25.01 -38.44
N GLN A 506 5.84 23.76 -38.87
CA GLN A 506 5.12 23.49 -40.10
C GLN A 506 3.63 23.81 -39.98
N ILE A 507 3.01 23.56 -38.83
CA ILE A 507 1.61 23.94 -38.57
C ILE A 507 1.43 25.45 -38.72
N VAL A 508 2.34 26.24 -38.15
CA VAL A 508 2.30 27.71 -38.27
C VAL A 508 2.43 28.15 -39.73
N LYS A 509 3.27 27.49 -40.54
CA LYS A 509 3.40 27.77 -41.97
C LYS A 509 2.15 27.42 -42.77
N ASP A 510 1.46 26.33 -42.41
CA ASP A 510 0.36 25.80 -43.22
C ASP A 510 -0.99 26.48 -42.91
N ILE A 511 -1.29 26.79 -41.64
CA ILE A 511 -2.59 27.35 -41.25
C ILE A 511 -2.51 28.57 -40.32
N GLY A 512 -1.31 28.97 -39.89
CA GLY A 512 -1.10 30.09 -38.98
C GLY A 512 -1.29 29.71 -37.50
N LYS A 513 -0.50 30.36 -36.63
CA LYS A 513 -0.55 30.16 -35.18
C LYS A 513 -1.93 30.42 -34.60
N GLU A 514 -2.51 31.58 -34.88
CA GLU A 514 -3.79 32.02 -34.30
C GLU A 514 -4.93 31.03 -34.61
N LYS A 515 -5.01 30.58 -35.86
CA LYS A 515 -6.01 29.61 -36.28
C LYS A 515 -5.83 28.28 -35.56
N PHE A 516 -4.61 27.74 -35.53
CA PHE A 516 -4.36 26.46 -34.86
C PHE A 516 -4.58 26.52 -33.34
N SER A 517 -4.17 27.60 -32.68
CA SER A 517 -4.41 27.82 -31.25
C SER A 517 -5.89 28.03 -30.92
N SER A 518 -6.72 28.46 -31.87
CA SER A 518 -8.17 28.62 -31.67
C SER A 518 -8.98 27.32 -31.82
N LEU A 519 -8.39 26.28 -32.42
CA LEU A 519 -9.06 24.99 -32.58
C LEU A 519 -9.17 24.28 -31.22
N SER A 520 -10.28 23.57 -31.01
CA SER A 520 -10.37 22.58 -29.93
C SER A 520 -9.31 21.48 -30.13
N GLU A 521 -8.95 20.78 -29.05
CA GLU A 521 -7.99 19.66 -29.14
C GLU A 521 -8.49 18.59 -30.14
N GLU A 522 -9.80 18.33 -30.16
CA GLU A 522 -10.44 17.39 -31.09
C GLU A 522 -10.42 17.86 -32.55
N ASP A 523 -10.72 19.13 -32.82
CA ASP A 523 -10.70 19.66 -34.18
C ASP A 523 -9.27 19.77 -34.73
N ALA A 524 -8.31 20.15 -33.88
CA ALA A 524 -6.90 20.20 -34.21
C ALA A 524 -6.35 18.80 -34.51
N GLU A 525 -6.66 17.81 -33.67
CA GLU A 525 -6.34 16.42 -33.90
C GLU A 525 -6.91 15.94 -35.25
N LYS A 526 -8.22 16.12 -35.44
CA LYS A 526 -8.90 15.70 -36.67
C LYS A 526 -8.25 16.33 -37.89
N TRP A 527 -7.95 17.62 -37.84
CA TRP A 527 -7.26 18.31 -38.92
C TRP A 527 -5.87 17.72 -39.18
N LEU A 528 -5.05 17.51 -38.15
CA LEU A 528 -3.71 16.91 -38.30
C LEU A 528 -3.76 15.48 -38.88
N GLN A 529 -4.78 14.69 -38.49
CA GLN A 529 -4.97 13.33 -38.97
C GLN A 529 -5.45 13.29 -40.43
N THR A 530 -6.36 14.18 -40.85
CA THR A 530 -6.99 14.09 -42.18
C THR A 530 -6.43 15.05 -43.22
N SER A 531 -5.72 16.10 -42.82
CA SER A 531 -5.25 17.13 -43.74
C SER A 531 -4.17 16.59 -44.68
N THR A 532 -4.22 17.07 -45.93
CA THR A 532 -3.20 16.85 -46.98
C THR A 532 -2.04 17.83 -46.89
N SER A 533 -2.06 18.73 -45.90
CA SER A 533 -0.99 19.68 -45.59
C SER A 533 0.31 18.97 -45.21
N LEU A 534 1.44 19.67 -45.34
CA LEU A 534 2.74 19.12 -44.94
C LEU A 534 2.79 18.91 -43.42
N ALA A 535 2.14 19.78 -42.65
CA ALA A 535 1.95 19.63 -41.21
C ALA A 535 1.20 18.34 -40.86
N GLY A 536 0.09 18.05 -41.55
CA GLY A 536 -0.66 16.80 -41.34
C GLY A 536 0.18 15.56 -41.69
N TYR A 537 0.93 15.62 -42.80
CA TYR A 537 1.87 14.54 -43.14
C TYR A 537 2.95 14.36 -42.07
N LYS A 538 3.63 15.43 -41.65
CA LYS A 538 4.68 15.37 -40.62
C LYS A 538 4.15 14.86 -39.28
N PHE A 539 2.97 15.28 -38.86
CA PHE A 539 2.33 14.80 -37.65
C PHE A 539 2.07 13.29 -37.71
N ARG A 540 1.53 12.77 -38.83
CA ARG A 540 1.33 11.32 -38.99
C ARG A 540 2.64 10.55 -39.01
N GLN A 541 3.72 11.10 -39.58
CA GLN A 541 5.05 10.50 -39.50
C GLN A 541 5.60 10.52 -38.06
N PHE A 542 5.37 11.60 -37.32
CA PHE A 542 5.73 11.70 -35.90
C PHE A 542 5.00 10.63 -35.09
N ILE A 543 3.68 10.49 -35.23
CA ILE A 543 2.91 9.43 -34.55
C ILE A 543 3.39 8.04 -34.97
N LYS A 544 3.68 7.82 -36.25
CA LYS A 544 4.21 6.53 -36.70
C LYS A 544 5.54 6.19 -36.03
N ARG A 545 6.42 7.17 -35.84
CA ARG A 545 7.75 6.95 -35.26
C ARG A 545 7.75 6.95 -33.73
N HIS A 546 7.03 7.87 -33.10
CA HIS A 546 7.09 8.16 -31.66
C HIS A 546 5.75 7.97 -30.94
N GLY A 547 4.70 7.53 -31.63
CA GLY A 547 3.37 7.36 -31.04
C GLY A 547 3.32 6.32 -29.92
N HIS A 548 4.27 5.40 -29.85
CA HIS A 548 4.38 4.44 -28.73
C HIS A 548 4.85 5.10 -27.41
N ARG A 549 5.31 6.36 -27.44
CA ARG A 549 5.83 7.08 -26.28
C ARG A 549 4.73 7.80 -25.50
N CYS A 550 5.02 8.12 -24.24
CA CYS A 550 4.16 8.88 -23.33
C CYS A 550 4.91 9.33 -22.07
N LEU A 551 4.22 9.98 -21.14
CA LEU A 551 4.72 10.09 -19.77
C LEU A 551 4.58 8.71 -19.08
N ARG A 552 5.60 8.26 -18.34
CA ARG A 552 5.65 6.94 -17.68
C ARG A 552 5.66 5.76 -18.68
N GLU A 553 6.58 5.79 -19.63
CA GLU A 553 6.67 4.85 -20.77
C GLU A 553 6.78 3.38 -20.36
N PHE A 554 7.31 3.10 -19.17
CA PHE A 554 7.51 1.72 -18.68
C PHE A 554 6.26 1.14 -18.00
N ASP A 555 5.29 1.98 -17.61
CA ASP A 555 4.02 1.48 -17.09
C ASP A 555 3.11 1.14 -18.27
N VAL A 556 2.84 -0.15 -18.47
CA VAL A 556 1.98 -0.65 -19.56
C VAL A 556 0.54 -0.13 -19.51
N LYS A 557 0.12 0.49 -18.40
CA LYS A 557 -1.18 1.16 -18.29
C LYS A 557 -1.17 2.58 -18.87
N SER A 558 0.01 3.16 -19.13
CA SER A 558 0.14 4.52 -19.66
C SER A 558 -0.47 4.66 -21.05
N ILE A 559 -1.15 5.78 -21.28
CA ILE A 559 -1.78 6.08 -22.57
C ILE A 559 -0.74 6.73 -23.48
N THR A 560 -0.42 6.06 -24.58
CA THR A 560 0.58 6.50 -25.56
C THR A 560 0.03 7.59 -26.49
N TRP A 561 0.90 8.42 -27.07
CA TRP A 561 0.48 9.45 -28.04
C TRP A 561 -0.21 8.88 -29.28
N GLY A 562 0.07 7.62 -29.64
CA GLY A 562 -0.58 6.92 -30.73
C GLY A 562 -1.98 6.40 -30.35
N MET A 563 -2.24 6.15 -29.07
CA MET A 563 -3.57 5.77 -28.56
C MET A 563 -4.46 6.99 -28.35
N ASP A 564 -3.92 8.05 -27.75
CA ASP A 564 -4.59 9.33 -27.54
C ASP A 564 -3.60 10.50 -27.78
N PRO A 565 -3.69 11.17 -28.94
CA PRO A 565 -2.77 12.25 -29.29
C PRO A 565 -3.16 13.60 -28.65
N LYS A 566 -4.24 13.72 -27.88
CA LYS A 566 -4.72 15.04 -27.38
C LYS A 566 -3.66 15.81 -26.61
N LEU A 567 -2.92 15.13 -25.73
CA LEU A 567 -1.81 15.73 -25.00
C LEU A 567 -0.71 16.24 -25.95
N LEU A 568 -0.39 15.49 -26.99
CA LEU A 568 0.57 15.91 -28.01
C LEU A 568 0.06 17.12 -28.80
N VAL A 569 -1.22 17.14 -29.19
CA VAL A 569 -1.85 18.27 -29.89
C VAL A 569 -1.76 19.55 -29.05
N LYS A 570 -2.07 19.45 -27.76
CA LYS A 570 -1.94 20.56 -26.81
C LYS A 570 -0.50 21.07 -26.71
N LEU A 571 0.48 20.16 -26.67
CA LEU A 571 1.90 20.53 -26.69
C LEU A 571 2.26 21.27 -27.99
N LEU A 572 1.80 20.78 -29.14
CA LEU A 572 2.02 21.44 -30.43
C LEU A 572 1.38 22.83 -30.50
N GLN A 573 0.20 23.02 -29.90
CA GLN A 573 -0.45 24.34 -29.80
C GLN A 573 0.37 25.32 -28.97
N ASN A 574 1.02 24.84 -27.90
CA ASN A 574 1.91 25.65 -27.08
C ASN A 574 3.23 25.96 -27.78
N LEU A 575 3.78 25.02 -28.54
CA LEU A 575 5.03 25.18 -29.31
C LEU A 575 4.84 26.03 -30.58
N ALA A 576 3.61 26.20 -31.05
CA ALA A 576 3.30 26.97 -32.24
C ALA A 576 3.75 28.43 -32.08
N GLY A 577 4.82 28.81 -32.80
CA GLY A 577 5.36 30.16 -32.80
C GLY A 577 6.28 30.48 -31.63
N THR A 578 6.87 29.48 -30.98
CA THR A 578 7.93 29.65 -29.96
C THR A 578 9.34 29.36 -30.49
N SER A 579 9.52 29.29 -31.82
CA SER A 579 10.77 28.84 -32.45
C SER A 579 12.01 29.54 -31.87
N LYS A 580 12.97 28.72 -31.44
CA LYS A 580 14.37 29.10 -31.28
C LYS A 580 15.16 28.27 -32.28
N GLU A 581 15.85 28.94 -33.20
CA GLU A 581 16.86 28.26 -34.03
C GLU A 581 17.95 27.70 -33.10
N SER A 582 17.97 26.38 -32.88
CA SER A 582 19.09 25.72 -32.24
C SER A 582 19.81 24.84 -33.25
N SER A 583 20.68 25.43 -34.06
CA SER A 583 21.72 24.66 -34.73
C SER A 583 22.81 24.36 -33.70
N LYS A 584 22.72 23.23 -32.99
CA LYS A 584 23.88 22.72 -32.25
C LYS A 584 24.91 22.26 -33.30
N LYS A 585 25.95 23.07 -33.53
CA LYS A 585 27.16 22.61 -34.22
C LYS A 585 27.87 21.63 -33.29
N GLU A 586 28.34 20.50 -33.84
CA GLU A 586 29.28 19.65 -33.12
C GLU A 586 30.62 20.37 -33.04
N ASP A 587 31.00 20.81 -31.84
CA ASP A 587 32.34 21.31 -31.59
C ASP A 587 33.36 20.18 -31.73
N SER A 588 34.51 20.49 -32.34
CA SER A 588 35.61 19.52 -32.42
C SER A 588 36.06 19.12 -31.02
N ILE A 589 36.51 17.86 -30.83
CA ILE A 589 36.99 17.37 -29.53
C ILE A 589 38.11 18.28 -28.97
N ASP A 590 38.94 18.85 -29.84
CA ASP A 590 40.01 19.77 -29.45
C ASP A 590 39.49 21.11 -28.93
N ALA A 591 38.42 21.65 -29.52
CA ALA A 591 37.75 22.84 -29.01
C ALA A 591 37.17 22.58 -27.61
N ILE A 592 36.45 21.46 -27.45
CA ILE A 592 35.87 21.06 -26.16
C ILE A 592 36.97 20.92 -25.10
N PHE A 593 38.10 20.26 -25.42
CA PHE A 593 39.22 20.11 -24.49
C PHE A 593 39.91 21.42 -24.11
N SER A 594 39.82 22.45 -24.93
CA SER A 594 40.38 23.77 -24.63
C SER A 594 39.50 24.59 -23.69
N GLU A 595 38.22 24.24 -23.57
CA GLU A 595 37.21 24.92 -22.75
C GLU A 595 36.98 24.24 -21.39
N LEU A 596 37.68 23.12 -21.12
CA LEU A 596 37.59 22.40 -19.85
C LEU A 596 38.27 23.18 -18.72
N ASN A 597 37.66 23.15 -17.54
CA ASN A 597 38.18 23.75 -16.31
C ASN A 597 39.33 22.92 -15.72
N VAL A 598 39.27 21.58 -15.87
CA VAL A 598 40.27 20.64 -15.40
C VAL A 598 41.48 20.64 -16.35
N PRO A 599 42.70 20.91 -15.85
CA PRO A 599 43.89 20.93 -16.68
C PRO A 599 44.30 19.50 -17.06
N LEU A 600 44.07 19.13 -18.33
CA LEU A 600 44.41 17.80 -18.82
C LEU A 600 45.85 17.70 -19.33
N SER A 601 46.56 16.66 -18.88
CA SER A 601 47.84 16.25 -19.46
C SER A 601 47.68 15.74 -20.90
N PHE A 602 48.78 15.69 -21.67
CA PHE A 602 48.76 15.10 -23.01
C PHE A 602 48.22 13.65 -23.01
N MET A 603 48.66 12.84 -22.04
CA MET A 603 48.21 11.45 -21.90
C MET A 603 46.72 11.36 -21.58
N SER A 604 46.22 12.21 -20.68
CA SER A 604 44.79 12.29 -20.34
C SER A 604 43.95 12.68 -21.55
N LYS A 605 44.40 13.64 -22.36
CA LYS A 605 43.74 14.02 -23.62
C LYS A 605 43.71 12.87 -24.62
N CYS A 606 44.81 12.15 -24.79
CA CYS A 606 44.87 10.97 -25.66
C CYS A 606 43.89 9.88 -25.21
N TYR A 607 43.83 9.59 -23.91
CA TYR A 607 42.91 8.61 -23.37
C TYR A 607 41.44 9.04 -23.52
N LEU A 608 41.12 10.30 -23.21
CA LEU A 608 39.76 10.83 -23.36
C LEU A 608 39.30 10.87 -24.83
N ARG A 609 40.19 11.06 -25.81
CA ARG A 609 39.84 10.90 -27.24
C ARG A 609 39.33 9.50 -27.58
N PHE A 610 39.80 8.48 -26.87
CA PHE A 610 39.31 7.11 -27.03
C PHE A 610 38.02 6.86 -26.23
N VAL A 611 37.94 7.34 -24.99
CA VAL A 611 36.81 7.10 -24.07
C VAL A 611 35.55 7.89 -24.45
N LEU A 612 35.71 9.15 -24.87
CA LEU A 612 34.58 10.06 -25.15
C LEU A 612 33.61 9.53 -26.22
N PRO A 613 34.07 9.04 -27.39
CA PRO A 613 33.17 8.43 -28.37
C PRO A 613 32.38 7.23 -27.81
N GLN A 614 32.99 6.47 -26.89
CA GLN A 614 32.34 5.32 -26.27
C GLN A 614 31.28 5.73 -25.25
N CYS A 615 31.53 6.77 -24.47
CA CYS A 615 30.53 7.35 -23.57
C CYS A 615 29.31 7.84 -24.35
N ARG A 616 29.54 8.59 -25.45
CA ARG A 616 28.47 9.05 -26.35
C ARG A 616 27.72 7.89 -27.01
N ARG A 617 28.43 6.84 -27.46
CA ARG A 617 27.80 5.60 -27.95
C ARG A 617 26.93 4.94 -26.87
N GLY A 618 27.43 4.83 -25.64
CA GLY A 618 26.70 4.29 -24.50
C GLY A 618 25.39 5.02 -24.24
N VAL A 619 25.43 6.36 -24.16
CA VAL A 619 24.23 7.19 -23.96
C VAL A 619 23.22 6.97 -25.09
N ARG A 620 23.65 7.01 -26.36
CA ARG A 620 22.75 6.80 -27.52
C ARG A 620 22.09 5.44 -27.50
N ARG A 621 22.86 4.39 -27.26
CA ARG A 621 22.35 3.01 -27.25
C ARG A 621 21.46 2.74 -26.04
N ARG A 622 21.76 3.33 -24.88
CA ARG A 622 20.88 3.30 -23.71
C ARG A 622 19.53 3.93 -24.02
N GLU A 623 19.50 5.13 -24.61
CA GLU A 623 18.23 5.78 -24.97
C GLU A 623 17.47 5.06 -26.10
N PHE A 624 18.16 4.36 -27.01
CA PHE A 624 17.54 3.56 -28.06
C PHE A 624 16.97 2.21 -27.57
N SER A 625 17.56 1.65 -26.51
CA SER A 625 17.13 0.37 -25.92
C SER A 625 16.00 0.51 -24.90
N LYS A 626 15.80 1.72 -24.36
CA LYS A 626 14.56 2.12 -23.71
C LYS A 626 13.44 2.06 -24.74
#